data_AF-A0A482W3G6-F1
#
_entry.id   AF-A0A482W3G6-F1
#
_cell.length_a   1.000
_cell.length_b   1.000
_cell.length_c   1.000
_cell.angle_alpha   90.00
_cell.angle_beta   90.00
_cell.angle_gamma   90.00
#
_symmetry.space_group_name_H-M   'P 1'
#
loop_
_entity.id
_entity.type
_entity.pdbx_description
1 polymer ?
#
loop_
_entity_poly.entity_id
_entity_poly.type
_entity_poly.pdbx_seq_one_letter_code
_entity_poly.pdbx_strand_id
1 'polypeptide(L)'
;MHTLEILSFMLREQRASELAHAALQRSETEKVRDEAELLAIRHRETNQRQQKVKMYTGARHSRFGGTYVLKSLKSISDNELIYRKPLNKLEALNFDGDKKKPKTSKNRMPVQSSTFERRSAFSIRLFLKEFCVEFLNGAYNTLMYHVKDNLVRARAQAHDESYYLWALRFFMEFNRCYKFEVKLVR
;
A
#
# COMPACT_ATOMS: atom_id res chain seq x y z
N MET A 1 -5.55 -7.29 -27.60
CA MET A 1 -6.02 -7.03 -26.22
C MET A 1 -5.26 -7.89 -25.21
N HIS A 2 -5.27 -9.23 -25.32
CA HIS A 2 -4.61 -10.14 -24.37
C HIS A 2 -3.11 -9.88 -24.11
N THR A 3 -2.34 -9.40 -25.09
CA THR A 3 -0.94 -9.04 -24.88
C THR A 3 -0.78 -7.99 -23.79
N LEU A 4 -1.64 -6.97 -23.76
CA LEU A 4 -1.59 -5.90 -22.76
C LEU A 4 -2.04 -6.39 -21.38
N GLU A 5 -3.02 -7.28 -21.35
CA GLU A 5 -3.48 -7.94 -20.13
C GLU A 5 -2.34 -8.77 -19.50
N ILE A 6 -1.64 -9.58 -20.29
CA ILE A 6 -0.47 -10.35 -19.84
C ILE A 6 0.62 -9.43 -19.28
N LEU A 7 0.94 -8.34 -20.00
CA LEU A 7 1.90 -7.34 -19.52
C LEU A 7 1.48 -6.74 -18.18
N SER A 8 0.19 -6.44 -18.03
CA SER A 8 -0.34 -5.90 -16.79
C SER A 8 -0.20 -6.89 -15.64
N PHE A 9 -0.54 -8.16 -15.83
CA PHE A 9 -0.40 -9.15 -14.76
C PHE A 9 1.05 -9.44 -14.41
N MET A 10 1.96 -9.36 -15.38
CA MET A 10 3.38 -9.54 -15.14
C MET A 10 3.99 -8.42 -14.28
N LEU A 11 3.52 -7.18 -14.43
CA LEU A 11 4.19 -5.99 -13.91
C LEU A 11 3.38 -5.20 -12.87
N ARG A 12 2.08 -5.50 -12.66
CA ARG A 12 1.17 -4.72 -11.80
C ARG A 12 1.60 -4.60 -10.35
N GLU A 13 2.28 -5.60 -9.81
CA GLU A 13 2.79 -5.59 -8.44
C GLU A 13 4.18 -4.96 -8.31
N GLN A 14 4.84 -4.64 -9.43
CA GLN A 14 6.17 -4.05 -9.45
C GLN A 14 6.10 -2.53 -9.46
N ARG A 15 7.04 -1.87 -8.77
CA ARG A 15 7.21 -0.41 -8.85
C ARG A 15 8.09 -0.06 -10.03
N ALA A 16 7.56 0.74 -10.97
CA ALA A 16 8.26 1.14 -12.19
C ALA A 16 9.58 1.87 -11.88
N SER A 17 9.57 2.76 -10.88
CA SER A 17 10.76 3.49 -10.41
C SER A 17 11.85 2.57 -9.87
N GLU A 18 11.51 1.64 -8.96
CA GLU A 18 12.47 0.68 -8.41
C GLU A 18 13.03 -0.25 -9.49
N LEU A 19 12.19 -0.63 -10.47
CA LEU A 19 12.60 -1.49 -11.57
C LEU A 19 13.59 -0.79 -12.51
N ALA A 20 13.36 0.49 -12.83
CA ALA A 20 14.24 1.28 -13.67
C ALA A 20 15.65 1.43 -13.07
N HIS A 21 15.74 1.57 -11.75
CA HIS A 21 17.01 1.71 -11.02
C HIS A 21 17.74 0.39 -10.75
N ALA A 22 17.12 -0.78 -10.99
CA ALA A 22 17.78 -2.06 -10.78
C ALA A 22 19.02 -2.18 -11.67
N ALA A 23 20.22 -2.37 -11.09
CA ALA A 23 21.47 -2.46 -11.83
C ALA A 23 22.30 -3.64 -11.35
N LEU A 24 22.98 -4.34 -12.27
CA LEU A 24 23.75 -5.57 -12.00
C LEU A 24 24.80 -5.37 -10.89
N GLN A 25 25.47 -4.22 -10.88
CA GLN A 25 26.28 -3.80 -9.75
C GLN A 25 25.38 -3.10 -8.73
N ARG A 26 25.06 -3.78 -7.63
CA ARG A 26 24.48 -3.12 -6.46
C ARG A 26 25.46 -2.04 -6.01
N SER A 27 25.05 -0.78 -6.08
CA SER A 27 25.83 0.28 -5.47
C SER A 27 25.90 0.03 -3.96
N GLU A 28 27.04 0.31 -3.34
CA GLU A 28 27.18 0.24 -1.88
C GLU A 28 26.10 1.08 -1.18
N THR A 29 25.68 2.16 -1.83
CA THR A 29 24.57 3.02 -1.40
C THR A 29 23.23 2.31 -1.34
N GLU A 30 22.91 1.38 -2.28
CA GLU A 30 21.66 0.62 -2.24
C GLU A 30 21.66 -0.37 -1.08
N LYS A 31 22.79 -1.04 -0.83
CA LYS A 31 22.93 -1.97 0.30
C LYS A 31 22.75 -1.25 1.64
N VAL A 32 23.44 -0.13 1.83
CA VAL A 32 23.33 0.68 3.05
C VAL A 32 21.90 1.19 3.25
N ARG A 33 21.22 1.60 2.17
CA ARG A 33 19.81 2.03 2.24
C ARG A 33 18.89 0.88 2.66
N ASP A 34 19.06 -0.30 2.05
CA ASP A 34 18.27 -1.48 2.39
C ASP A 34 18.46 -1.89 3.86
N GLU A 35 19.71 -1.87 4.36
CA GLU A 35 20.02 -2.14 5.77
C GLU A 35 19.38 -1.12 6.72
N ALA A 36 19.46 0.17 6.37
CA ALA A 36 18.84 1.24 7.14
C ALA A 36 17.30 1.11 7.17
N GLU A 37 16.67 0.76 6.04
CA GLU A 37 15.24 0.51 5.95
C GLU A 37 14.82 -0.68 6.83
N LEU A 38 15.57 -1.79 6.79
CA LEU A 38 15.32 -2.95 7.64
C LEU A 38 15.43 -2.60 9.13
N LEU A 39 16.43 -1.81 9.53
CA LEU A 39 16.57 -1.34 10.90
C LEU A 39 15.40 -0.44 11.30
N ALA A 40 14.98 0.49 10.43
CA ALA A 40 13.84 1.38 10.69
C ALA A 40 12.54 0.59 10.90
N ILE A 41 12.28 -0.45 10.07
CA ILE A 41 11.13 -1.35 10.21
C ILE A 41 11.20 -2.08 11.55
N ARG A 42 12.35 -2.65 11.91
CA ARG A 42 12.56 -3.33 13.20
C ARG A 42 12.32 -2.40 14.39
N HIS A 43 12.84 -1.18 14.34
CA HIS A 43 12.63 -0.18 15.39
C HIS A 43 11.15 0.21 15.50
N ARG A 44 10.46 0.41 14.38
CA ARG A 44 9.02 0.69 14.35
C ARG A 44 8.22 -0.43 14.98
N GLU A 45 8.48 -1.68 14.60
CA GLU A 45 7.79 -2.84 15.16
C GLU A 45 8.06 -2.99 16.66
N THR A 46 9.32 -2.84 17.08
CA THR A 46 9.72 -2.90 18.48
C THR A 46 9.05 -1.80 19.30
N ASN A 47 9.03 -0.57 18.80
CA ASN A 47 8.38 0.56 19.47
C ASN A 47 6.87 0.37 19.57
N GLN A 48 6.21 -0.12 18.51
CA GLN A 48 4.78 -0.43 18.55
C GLN A 48 4.48 -1.55 19.55
N ARG A 49 5.31 -2.60 19.60
CA ARG A 49 5.20 -3.67 20.59
C ARG A 49 5.37 -3.14 22.01
N GLN A 50 6.39 -2.31 22.24
CA GLN A 50 6.62 -1.68 23.55
C GLN A 50 5.47 -0.76 23.95
N GLN A 51 4.91 0.04 23.02
CA GLN A 51 3.76 0.88 23.29
C GLN A 51 2.51 0.05 23.64
N LYS A 52 2.24 -1.03 22.88
CA LYS A 52 1.13 -1.94 23.20
C LYS A 52 1.31 -2.61 24.56
N VAL A 53 2.51 -3.06 24.88
CA VAL A 53 2.85 -3.61 26.21
C VAL A 53 2.59 -2.53 27.28
N LYS A 54 3.15 -1.32 27.13
CA LYS A 54 2.91 -0.22 28.09
C LYS A 54 1.43 0.15 28.25
N MET A 55 0.64 0.09 27.18
CA MET A 55 -0.79 0.46 27.20
C MET A 55 -1.69 -0.63 27.75
N TYR A 56 -1.45 -1.90 27.38
CA TYR A 56 -2.40 -2.99 27.62
C TYR A 56 -1.91 -4.04 28.61
N THR A 57 -0.59 -4.17 28.80
CA THR A 57 -0.03 -5.02 29.86
C THR A 57 0.42 -4.13 31.01
N GLY A 58 -0.50 -3.84 31.92
CA GLY A 58 -0.13 -3.26 33.21
C GLY A 58 0.76 -4.23 34.00
N ALA A 59 1.40 -3.76 35.06
CA ALA A 59 2.14 -4.63 36.00
C ALA A 59 1.24 -5.65 36.74
N ARG A 60 -0.06 -5.69 36.44
CA ARG A 60 -1.09 -6.45 37.14
C ARG A 60 -1.98 -7.18 36.13
N HIS A 61 -2.61 -8.27 36.57
CA HIS A 61 -3.44 -9.13 35.72
C HIS A 61 -4.71 -8.42 35.22
N SER A 62 -5.32 -8.94 34.15
CA SER A 62 -6.49 -8.34 33.46
C SER A 62 -7.71 -8.07 34.36
N ARG A 63 -7.89 -8.85 35.43
CA ARG A 63 -8.98 -8.65 36.41
C ARG A 63 -8.71 -7.53 37.42
N PHE A 64 -7.50 -6.98 37.48
CA PHE A 64 -7.16 -5.83 38.31
C PHE A 64 -7.46 -4.53 37.55
N GLY A 65 -8.74 -4.28 37.29
CA GLY A 65 -9.23 -3.01 36.77
C GLY A 65 -9.56 -2.10 37.95
N GLY A 66 -8.73 -1.07 38.20
CA GLY A 66 -9.08 -0.06 39.20
C GLY A 66 -10.44 0.57 38.89
N THR A 67 -11.17 0.95 39.94
CA THR A 67 -12.46 1.64 39.81
C THR A 67 -12.23 3.14 39.97
N TYR A 68 -12.61 3.91 38.95
CA TYR A 68 -12.46 5.36 38.92
C TYR A 68 -13.82 6.04 38.88
N VAL A 69 -13.93 7.22 39.48
CA VAL A 69 -15.13 8.06 39.43
C VAL A 69 -14.81 9.29 38.58
N LEU A 70 -15.56 9.49 37.49
CA LEU A 70 -15.39 10.62 36.57
C LEU A 70 -16.23 11.80 37.05
N LYS A 71 -15.60 12.75 37.74
CA LYS A 71 -16.21 14.02 38.11
C LYS A 71 -16.44 14.84 36.84
N SER A 72 -17.66 15.36 36.63
CA SER A 72 -18.16 16.06 35.42
C SER A 72 -18.96 15.21 34.41
N LEU A 73 -19.01 13.89 34.55
CA LEU A 73 -19.90 13.05 33.71
C LEU A 73 -20.92 12.36 34.60
N LYS A 74 -22.19 12.61 34.33
CA LYS A 74 -23.30 11.92 34.98
C LYS A 74 -23.59 10.59 34.29
N SER A 75 -23.89 9.59 35.11
CA SER A 75 -24.42 8.30 34.70
C SER A 75 -25.90 8.43 34.31
N ILE A 76 -26.48 7.33 33.82
CA ILE A 76 -27.91 7.22 33.48
C ILE A 76 -28.81 7.53 34.70
N SER A 77 -28.32 7.25 35.92
CA SER A 77 -29.02 7.46 37.19
C SER A 77 -28.67 8.77 37.90
N ASP A 78 -28.19 9.79 37.17
CA ASP A 78 -27.80 11.13 37.66
C ASP A 78 -26.61 11.18 38.66
N ASN A 79 -26.11 10.01 39.09
CA ASN A 79 -24.89 9.85 39.89
C ASN A 79 -23.62 10.02 39.04
N GLU A 80 -22.47 10.27 39.68
CA GLU A 80 -21.18 10.33 38.98
C GLU A 80 -20.85 8.99 38.27
N LEU A 81 -20.25 9.07 37.08
CA LEU A 81 -19.98 7.90 36.25
C LEU A 81 -18.80 7.08 36.80
N ILE A 82 -19.03 5.78 37.03
CA ILE A 82 -18.02 4.83 37.47
C ILE A 82 -17.39 4.14 36.25
N TYR A 83 -16.07 4.17 36.13
CA TYR A 83 -15.30 3.53 35.06
C TYR A 83 -14.36 2.45 35.60
N ARG A 84 -14.41 1.25 34.99
CA ARG A 84 -13.75 0.02 35.51
C ARG A 84 -12.49 -0.40 34.73
N LYS A 85 -11.90 0.47 33.90
CA LYS A 85 -10.66 0.20 33.17
C LYS A 85 -9.59 1.23 33.55
N PRO A 86 -8.29 0.87 33.54
CA PRO A 86 -7.22 1.82 33.82
C PRO A 86 -7.23 2.95 32.79
N LEU A 87 -7.49 4.18 33.22
CA LEU A 87 -7.38 5.38 32.40
C LEU A 87 -5.97 5.95 32.58
N ASN A 88 -5.09 5.72 31.61
CA ASN A 88 -3.76 6.36 31.61
C ASN A 88 -3.87 7.88 31.32
N LYS A 89 -4.92 8.31 30.60
CA LYS A 89 -5.27 9.71 30.30
C LYS A 89 -6.79 9.84 30.15
N LEU A 90 -7.38 10.97 30.58
CA LEU A 90 -8.81 11.27 30.37
C LEU A 90 -9.17 11.39 28.88
N GLU A 91 -8.25 11.85 28.05
CA GLU A 91 -8.43 11.98 26.59
C GLU A 91 -8.63 10.64 25.87
N ALA A 92 -8.18 9.54 26.48
CA ALA A 92 -8.32 8.18 25.93
C ALA A 92 -9.66 7.52 26.31
N LEU A 93 -10.58 8.27 26.92
CA LEU A 93 -11.90 7.80 27.35
C LEU A 93 -12.79 7.56 26.11
N ASN A 94 -12.95 6.28 25.75
CA ASN A 94 -13.80 5.86 24.64
C ASN A 94 -14.95 4.98 25.15
N PHE A 95 -16.18 5.46 24.99
CA PHE A 95 -17.42 4.75 25.35
C PHE A 95 -18.02 3.95 24.19
N ASP A 96 -17.49 4.11 22.99
CA ASP A 96 -17.96 3.43 21.78
C ASP A 96 -17.27 2.08 21.55
N GLY A 97 -16.29 1.71 22.37
CA GLY A 97 -15.54 0.46 22.24
C GLY A 97 -16.41 -0.79 22.32
N ASP A 98 -17.43 -0.78 23.19
CA ASP A 98 -18.35 -1.90 23.39
C ASP A 98 -19.62 -1.78 22.51
N LYS A 99 -19.77 -0.68 21.74
CA LYS A 99 -20.92 -0.48 20.85
C LYS A 99 -20.77 -1.32 19.59
N LYS A 100 -21.83 -2.08 19.26
CA LYS A 100 -21.90 -2.83 18.00
C LYS A 100 -22.03 -1.86 16.82
N LYS A 101 -20.97 -1.73 16.03
CA LYS A 101 -21.00 -0.89 14.82
C LYS A 101 -21.92 -1.50 13.76
N PRO A 102 -22.76 -0.70 13.08
CA PRO A 102 -23.61 -1.20 12.00
C PRO A 102 -22.73 -1.65 10.82
N LYS A 103 -23.15 -2.72 10.15
CA LYS A 103 -22.44 -3.25 8.97
C LYS A 103 -22.69 -2.32 7.78
N THR A 104 -21.63 -1.75 7.23
CA THR A 104 -21.70 -1.05 5.93
C THR A 104 -21.93 -2.08 4.82
N SER A 105 -22.88 -1.83 3.93
CA SER A 105 -23.13 -2.70 2.76
C SER A 105 -21.93 -2.68 1.82
N LYS A 106 -21.68 -3.79 1.10
CA LYS A 106 -20.46 -3.97 0.27
C LYS A 106 -20.26 -2.83 -0.74
N ASN A 107 -21.34 -2.35 -1.37
CA ASN A 107 -21.29 -1.31 -2.40
C ASN A 107 -21.03 0.09 -1.83
N ARG A 108 -21.17 0.28 -0.51
CA ARG A 108 -20.87 1.53 0.20
C ARG A 108 -19.56 1.45 0.98
N MET A 109 -18.84 0.33 0.90
CA MET A 109 -17.51 0.25 1.49
C MET A 109 -16.57 1.15 0.69
N PRO A 110 -15.68 1.90 1.37
CA PRO A 110 -14.64 2.62 0.66
C PRO A 110 -13.83 1.65 -0.17
N VAL A 111 -13.51 2.04 -1.41
CA VAL A 111 -12.64 1.27 -2.30
C VAL A 111 -11.30 1.12 -1.58
N GLN A 112 -11.02 -0.10 -1.12
CA GLN A 112 -9.70 -0.42 -0.59
C GLN A 112 -8.78 -0.62 -1.79
N SER A 113 -8.08 0.45 -2.19
CA SER A 113 -6.94 0.31 -3.09
C SER A 113 -5.82 -0.38 -2.32
N SER A 114 -5.87 -1.71 -2.25
CA SER A 114 -4.73 -2.49 -1.82
C SER A 114 -3.66 -2.37 -2.91
N THR A 115 -2.76 -1.41 -2.75
CA THR A 115 -1.52 -1.37 -3.53
C THR A 115 -0.66 -2.52 -3.00
N PHE A 116 -0.85 -3.71 -3.56
CA PHE A 116 0.06 -4.83 -3.33
C PHE A 116 1.35 -4.55 -4.10
N GLU A 117 2.22 -3.75 -3.50
CA GLU A 117 3.58 -3.57 -3.97
C GLU A 117 4.41 -4.75 -3.48
N ARG A 118 4.94 -5.53 -4.41
CA ARG A 118 5.79 -6.69 -4.12
C ARG A 118 7.20 -6.43 -4.63
N ARG A 119 8.17 -6.43 -3.72
CA ARG A 119 9.59 -6.38 -4.07
C ARG A 119 10.05 -7.77 -4.52
N SER A 120 10.24 -7.96 -5.82
CA SER A 120 10.73 -9.20 -6.41
C SER A 120 12.22 -9.45 -6.10
N ALA A 121 12.64 -10.71 -6.21
CA ALA A 121 14.05 -11.08 -6.15
C ALA A 121 14.87 -10.28 -7.18
N PHE A 122 16.14 -10.00 -6.86
CA PHE A 122 16.97 -9.11 -7.67
C PHE A 122 17.17 -9.59 -9.11
N SER A 123 17.35 -10.90 -9.34
CA SER A 123 17.45 -11.49 -10.67
C SER A 123 16.20 -11.24 -11.52
N ILE A 124 15.02 -11.39 -10.91
CA ILE A 124 13.73 -11.13 -11.57
C ILE A 124 13.58 -9.64 -11.91
N ARG A 125 14.01 -8.75 -11.01
CA ARG A 125 14.00 -7.30 -11.28
C ARG A 125 14.91 -6.93 -12.46
N LEU A 126 16.08 -7.56 -12.56
CA LEU A 126 16.99 -7.32 -13.69
C LEU A 126 16.38 -7.79 -15.02
N PHE A 127 15.82 -9.01 -15.04
CA PHE A 127 15.12 -9.55 -16.19
C PHE A 127 13.93 -8.68 -16.63
N LEU A 128 13.07 -8.30 -15.68
CA LEU A 128 11.90 -7.46 -15.97
C LEU A 128 12.33 -6.07 -16.45
N LYS A 129 13.43 -5.51 -15.93
CA LYS A 129 13.99 -4.26 -16.43
C LYS A 129 14.45 -4.38 -17.89
N GLU A 130 15.22 -5.42 -18.21
CA GLU A 130 15.70 -5.68 -19.58
C GLU A 130 14.51 -5.83 -20.54
N PHE A 131 13.52 -6.63 -20.15
CA PHE A 131 12.27 -6.77 -20.88
C PHE A 131 11.57 -5.42 -21.11
N CYS A 132 11.42 -4.59 -20.08
CA CYS A 132 10.79 -3.28 -20.21
C CYS A 132 11.55 -2.34 -21.16
N VAL A 133 12.89 -2.39 -21.15
CA VAL A 133 13.74 -1.61 -22.05
C VAL A 133 13.57 -2.07 -23.50
N GLU A 134 13.61 -3.37 -23.76
CA GLU A 134 13.39 -3.92 -25.11
C GLU A 134 11.98 -3.61 -25.61
N PHE A 135 10.99 -3.78 -24.75
CA PHE A 135 9.59 -3.51 -25.06
C PHE A 135 9.35 -2.03 -25.42
N LEU A 136 9.93 -1.10 -24.66
CA LEU A 136 9.84 0.33 -24.95
C LEU A 136 10.48 0.71 -26.29
N ASN A 137 11.62 0.09 -26.62
CA ASN A 137 12.31 0.37 -27.88
C ASN A 137 11.64 -0.25 -29.10
N GLY A 138 11.05 -1.45 -28.96
CA GLY A 138 10.58 -2.23 -30.10
C GLY A 138 9.07 -2.18 -30.35
N ALA A 139 8.25 -2.13 -29.30
CA ALA A 139 6.82 -2.48 -29.43
C ALA A 139 5.84 -1.54 -28.73
N TYR A 140 6.28 -0.72 -27.76
CA TYR A 140 5.38 0.09 -26.95
C TYR A 140 4.46 1.02 -27.78
N ASN A 141 5.03 1.88 -28.62
CA ASN A 141 4.25 2.84 -29.40
C ASN A 141 3.25 2.13 -30.33
N THR A 142 3.70 1.08 -31.03
CA THR A 142 2.86 0.28 -31.94
C THR A 142 1.74 -0.41 -31.18
N LEU A 143 2.03 -1.08 -30.07
CA LEU A 143 1.02 -1.76 -29.25
C LEU A 143 0.00 -0.77 -28.69
N MET A 144 0.46 0.32 -28.09
CA MET A 144 -0.41 1.32 -27.47
C MET A 144 -1.28 2.03 -28.50
N TYR A 145 -0.76 2.32 -29.70
CA TYR A 145 -1.55 2.85 -30.81
C TYR A 145 -2.69 1.90 -31.20
N HIS A 146 -2.37 0.62 -31.42
CA HIS A 146 -3.39 -0.37 -31.80
C HIS A 146 -4.42 -0.60 -30.68
N VAL A 147 -3.99 -0.68 -29.42
CA VAL A 147 -4.92 -0.85 -28.30
C VAL A 147 -5.84 0.36 -28.17
N LYS A 148 -5.30 1.58 -28.30
CA LYS A 148 -6.09 2.82 -28.30
C LYS A 148 -7.13 2.85 -29.42
N ASP A 149 -6.75 2.48 -30.64
CA ASP A 149 -7.68 2.42 -31.78
C ASP A 149 -8.82 1.40 -31.53
N ASN A 150 -8.51 0.23 -30.96
CA ASN A 150 -9.51 -0.77 -30.62
C ASN A 150 -10.48 -0.31 -29.52
N LEU A 151 -9.97 0.40 -28.51
CA LEU A 151 -10.77 0.99 -27.43
C LEU A 151 -11.74 2.06 -27.96
N VAL A 152 -11.24 2.98 -28.80
CA VAL A 152 -12.06 4.06 -29.38
C VAL A 152 -13.17 3.51 -30.28
N ARG A 153 -12.91 2.42 -31.00
CA ARG A 153 -13.89 1.75 -31.87
C ARG A 153 -14.91 0.89 -31.10
N ALA A 154 -14.92 0.95 -29.77
CA ALA A 154 -15.81 0.17 -28.89
C ALA A 154 -15.79 -1.35 -29.17
N ARG A 155 -14.66 -1.87 -29.68
CA ARG A 155 -14.45 -3.32 -29.89
C ARG A 155 -13.89 -4.02 -28.65
N ALA A 156 -13.70 -3.25 -27.57
CA ALA A 156 -13.08 -3.70 -26.34
C ALA A 156 -14.12 -4.34 -25.40
N GLN A 157 -13.67 -5.30 -24.61
CA GLN A 157 -14.47 -5.94 -23.57
C GLN A 157 -14.49 -5.06 -22.31
N ALA A 158 -15.45 -5.32 -21.41
CA ALA A 158 -15.45 -4.69 -20.09
C ALA A 158 -14.10 -4.95 -19.39
N HIS A 159 -13.48 -3.90 -18.82
CA HIS A 159 -12.18 -3.88 -18.12
C HIS A 159 -10.91 -3.63 -18.96
N ASP A 160 -10.98 -3.67 -20.29
CA ASP A 160 -9.81 -3.44 -21.15
C ASP A 160 -9.17 -2.04 -20.98
N GLU A 161 -9.99 -1.03 -20.71
CA GLU A 161 -9.54 0.34 -20.42
C GLU A 161 -8.62 0.41 -19.19
N SER A 162 -8.88 -0.43 -18.18
CA SER A 162 -8.10 -0.44 -16.94
C SER A 162 -6.67 -0.91 -17.21
N TYR A 163 -6.48 -1.90 -18.07
CA TYR A 163 -5.15 -2.38 -18.46
C TYR A 163 -4.40 -1.33 -19.28
N TYR A 164 -5.09 -0.62 -20.17
CA TYR A 164 -4.47 0.42 -20.99
C TYR A 164 -3.98 1.60 -20.13
N LEU A 165 -4.83 2.10 -19.22
CA LEU A 165 -4.46 3.19 -18.31
C LEU A 165 -3.35 2.76 -17.34
N TRP A 166 -3.40 1.52 -16.86
CA TRP A 166 -2.34 0.97 -16.02
C TRP A 166 -1.00 0.92 -16.77
N ALA A 167 -0.99 0.40 -18.00
CA ALA A 167 0.23 0.26 -18.80
C ALA A 167 0.81 1.63 -19.16
N LEU A 168 -0.04 2.59 -19.55
CA LEU A 168 0.37 3.97 -19.82
C LEU A 168 1.07 4.57 -18.61
N ARG A 169 0.46 4.47 -17.41
CA ARG A 169 1.06 4.96 -16.17
C ARG A 169 2.40 4.27 -15.89
N PHE A 170 2.44 2.94 -15.96
CA PHE A 170 3.64 2.16 -15.62
C PHE A 170 4.82 2.47 -16.54
N PHE A 171 4.62 2.39 -17.86
CA PHE A 171 5.71 2.56 -18.83
C PHE A 171 6.15 4.02 -18.98
N MET A 172 5.25 5.00 -18.82
CA MET A 172 5.64 6.41 -18.72
C MET A 172 6.49 6.67 -17.47
N GLU A 173 6.10 6.14 -16.31
CA GLU A 173 6.88 6.25 -15.08
C GLU A 173 8.25 5.57 -15.21
N PHE A 174 8.29 4.37 -15.78
CA PHE A 174 9.52 3.62 -16.02
C PHE A 174 10.48 4.39 -16.94
N ASN A 175 9.98 4.88 -18.09
CA ASN A 175 10.81 5.64 -19.02
C ASN A 175 11.39 6.90 -18.37
N ARG A 176 10.57 7.60 -17.56
CA ARG A 176 11.00 8.78 -16.79
C ARG A 176 12.15 8.48 -15.82
N CYS A 177 12.14 7.33 -15.16
CA CYS A 177 13.18 6.96 -14.19
C CYS A 177 14.42 6.31 -14.81
N TYR A 178 14.33 5.74 -16.02
CA TYR A 178 15.45 5.03 -16.66
C TYR A 178 16.42 5.96 -17.40
N LYS A 179 16.00 6.53 -18.54
CA LYS A 179 16.81 7.44 -19.38
C LYS A 179 16.00 8.56 -20.05
N PHE A 180 14.68 8.54 -19.87
CA PHE A 180 13.71 9.50 -20.39
C PHE A 180 13.92 9.88 -21.85
N GLU A 181 13.53 8.98 -22.75
CA GLU A 181 13.50 9.28 -24.18
C GLU A 181 12.06 9.50 -24.64
N VAL A 182 11.69 10.74 -24.96
CA VAL A 182 10.31 11.11 -25.33
C VAL A 182 9.83 10.35 -26.57
N LYS A 183 10.73 10.02 -27.49
CA LYS A 183 10.42 9.24 -28.71
C LYS A 183 9.88 7.82 -28.41
N LEU A 184 10.19 7.26 -27.25
CA LEU A 184 9.82 5.89 -26.90
C LEU A 184 8.41 5.76 -26.31
N VAL A 185 7.75 6.89 -26.00
CA VAL A 185 6.48 6.90 -25.27
C VAL A 185 5.53 7.93 -25.88
N ARG A 186 5.19 7.75 -27.16
CA ARG A 186 4.37 8.66 -27.97
C ARG A 186 2.93 8.19 -28.15
#